data_AF-G4TWK4-F1
#
_entry.id   AF-G4TWK4-F1
#
_cell.length_a   1.000
_cell.length_b   1.000
_cell.length_c   1.000
_cell.angle_alpha   90.00
_cell.angle_beta   90.00
_cell.angle_gamma   90.00
#
_symmetry.space_group_name_H-M   'P 1'
#
loop_
_entity.id
_entity.type
_entity.pdbx_description
1 polymer ?
#
loop_
_entity_poly.entity_id
_entity_poly.type
_entity_poly.pdbx_seq_one_letter_code
_entity_poly.pdbx_strand_id
1 'polypeptide(L)'
;MRVGFFAILLASAALLASATPLPSPANQPVSAHAALKYHEDREAHHIERVNAHLDHAQTHLDQATAARERGDHHLSSAHKDRVDYHLARADHHAARVRYHGTQADIHAARIFSRSIEDLD
;
A
#
# COMPACT_ATOMS: atom_id res chain seq x y z
N MET A 1 11.39 -14.04 28.36
CA MET A 1 10.62 -15.02 27.56
C MET A 1 9.18 -14.53 27.38
N ARG A 2 8.86 -13.96 26.20
CA ARG A 2 7.53 -13.82 25.54
C ARG A 2 7.85 -13.43 24.09
N VAL A 3 8.06 -14.38 23.17
CA VAL A 3 7.07 -15.02 22.28
C VAL A 3 6.02 -14.03 21.74
N GLY A 4 6.09 -13.77 20.44
CA GLY A 4 5.15 -12.96 19.67
C GLY A 4 5.51 -12.99 18.19
N PHE A 5 5.28 -14.15 17.58
CA PHE A 5 5.35 -14.39 16.14
C PHE A 5 4.59 -13.34 15.33
N PHE A 6 5.23 -12.76 14.31
CA PHE A 6 4.53 -12.31 13.11
C PHE A 6 5.28 -12.81 11.88
N ALA A 7 4.93 -14.05 11.50
CA ALA A 7 5.10 -14.54 10.16
C ALA A 7 3.77 -14.31 9.44
N ILE A 8 3.75 -13.37 8.49
CA ILE A 8 2.76 -13.41 7.41
C ILE A 8 3.57 -13.30 6.12
N LEU A 9 3.56 -14.42 5.41
CA LEU A 9 4.10 -14.62 4.07
C LEU A 9 3.49 -13.60 3.12
N LEU A 10 4.30 -12.80 2.43
CA LEU A 10 3.88 -12.11 1.22
C LEU A 10 4.50 -12.85 0.03
N ALA A 11 3.70 -13.76 -0.52
CA ALA A 11 4.04 -14.53 -1.70
C ALA A 11 3.85 -13.66 -2.96
N SER A 12 4.94 -13.54 -3.73
CA SER A 12 5.05 -13.46 -5.19
C SER A 12 3.95 -12.79 -6.02
N ALA A 13 4.34 -11.75 -6.77
CA ALA A 13 4.07 -11.67 -8.19
C ALA A 13 5.16 -10.85 -8.89
N ALA A 14 6.13 -11.55 -9.49
CA ALA A 14 6.95 -10.97 -10.55
C ALA A 14 6.10 -10.96 -11.82
N LEU A 15 5.78 -9.79 -12.36
CA LEU A 15 5.15 -9.65 -13.66
C LEU A 15 6.13 -9.07 -14.67
N LEU A 16 6.16 -9.73 -15.83
CA LEU A 16 7.10 -9.59 -16.94
C LEU A 16 7.19 -8.14 -17.44
N ALA A 17 8.42 -7.63 -17.53
CA ALA A 17 8.75 -6.49 -18.37
C ALA A 17 8.61 -6.90 -19.85
N SER A 18 7.49 -6.53 -20.48
CA SER A 18 7.35 -6.59 -21.94
C SER A 18 7.59 -5.19 -22.54
N ALA A 19 8.67 -5.07 -23.31
CA ALA A 19 8.97 -3.88 -24.08
C ALA A 19 8.08 -3.85 -25.33
N THR A 20 7.14 -2.91 -25.39
CA THR A 20 6.33 -2.59 -26.59
C THR A 20 6.32 -1.08 -26.85
N PRO A 21 6.12 -0.64 -28.11
CA PRO A 21 6.63 0.65 -28.59
C PRO A 21 5.81 1.87 -28.12
N LEU A 22 6.51 2.98 -27.91
CA LEU A 22 6.00 4.27 -27.43
C LEU A 22 4.95 4.90 -28.38
N PRO A 23 3.70 5.14 -27.93
CA PRO A 23 2.76 6.00 -28.63
C PRO A 23 2.82 7.48 -28.18
N SER A 24 2.60 8.39 -29.14
CA SER A 24 2.69 9.86 -29.00
C SER A 24 1.60 10.47 -28.09
N PRO A 25 1.86 11.58 -27.36
CA PRO A 25 1.20 11.89 -26.08
C PRO A 25 -0.08 12.76 -26.15
N ALA A 26 -0.57 13.15 -27.32
CA ALA A 26 -1.44 14.34 -27.36
C ALA A 26 -2.93 14.11 -27.08
N ASN A 27 -3.53 12.93 -27.30
CA ASN A 27 -4.99 12.71 -27.13
C ASN A 27 -5.38 11.22 -27.12
N GLN A 28 -4.67 10.36 -26.38
CA GLN A 28 -5.09 8.96 -26.26
C GLN A 28 -5.92 8.76 -24.97
N PRO A 29 -7.09 8.09 -25.04
CA PRO A 29 -7.68 7.52 -23.83
C PRO A 29 -6.60 6.64 -23.19
N VAL A 30 -6.33 6.84 -21.90
CA VAL A 30 -5.32 6.04 -21.17
C VAL A 30 -5.61 4.57 -21.47
N SER A 31 -4.67 3.89 -22.13
CA SER A 31 -4.88 2.50 -22.52
C SER A 31 -5.14 1.67 -21.26
N ALA A 32 -5.95 0.61 -21.36
CA ALA A 32 -6.24 -0.24 -20.20
C ALA A 32 -4.96 -0.75 -19.52
N HIS A 33 -3.89 -0.97 -20.31
CA HIS A 33 -2.55 -1.32 -19.82
C HIS A 33 -1.90 -0.19 -19.00
N ALA A 34 -1.94 1.06 -19.48
CA ALA A 34 -1.40 2.18 -18.73
C ALA A 34 -2.18 2.44 -17.43
N ALA A 35 -3.50 2.24 -17.45
CA ALA A 35 -4.35 2.34 -16.27
C ALA A 35 -4.09 1.21 -15.26
N LEU A 36 -3.90 -0.03 -15.73
CA LEU A 36 -3.49 -1.17 -14.90
C LEU A 36 -2.18 -0.85 -14.18
N LYS A 37 -1.14 -0.51 -14.94
CA LYS A 37 0.18 -0.18 -14.37
C LYS A 37 0.10 0.95 -13.35
N TYR A 38 -0.66 2.01 -13.66
CA TYR A 38 -0.85 3.12 -12.73
C TYR A 38 -1.42 2.66 -11.39
N HIS A 39 -2.42 1.78 -11.42
CA HIS A 39 -3.07 1.29 -10.22
C HIS A 39 -2.17 0.33 -9.43
N GLU A 40 -1.40 -0.54 -10.09
CA GLU A 40 -0.38 -1.37 -9.43
C GLU A 40 0.69 -0.51 -8.74
N ASP A 41 1.24 0.50 -9.43
CA ASP A 41 2.26 1.38 -8.87
C ASP A 41 1.70 2.16 -7.65
N ARG A 42 0.43 2.57 -7.71
CA ARG A 42 -0.26 3.26 -6.60
C ARG A 42 -0.55 2.33 -5.42
N GLU A 43 -0.92 1.08 -5.69
CA GLU A 43 -1.12 0.07 -4.66
C GLU A 43 0.19 -0.18 -3.90
N ALA A 44 1.28 -0.46 -4.62
CA ALA A 44 2.61 -0.66 -4.06
C ALA A 44 3.05 0.54 -3.22
N HIS A 45 2.88 1.76 -3.74
CA HIS A 45 3.15 2.98 -2.98
C HIS A 45 2.36 3.03 -1.66
N HIS A 46 1.08 2.71 -1.69
CA HIS A 46 0.27 2.73 -0.46
C HIS A 46 0.65 1.63 0.53
N ILE A 47 1.12 0.47 0.07
CA ILE A 47 1.70 -0.58 0.94
C ILE A 47 2.93 -0.02 1.68
N GLU A 48 3.85 0.64 0.97
CA GLU A 48 5.01 1.29 1.61
C GLU A 48 4.58 2.32 2.66
N ARG A 49 3.53 3.10 2.36
CA ARG A 49 2.98 4.08 3.31
C ARG A 49 2.34 3.45 4.54
N VAL A 50 1.69 2.29 4.41
CA VAL A 50 1.18 1.52 5.56
C VAL A 50 2.34 1.14 6.46
N ASN A 51 3.37 0.50 5.90
CA ASN A 51 4.53 0.03 6.67
C ASN A 51 5.23 1.17 7.39
N ALA A 52 5.50 2.29 6.70
CA ALA A 52 6.15 3.45 7.32
C ALA A 52 5.33 4.03 8.49
N HIS A 53 4.00 4.04 8.39
CA HIS A 53 3.15 4.49 9.49
C HIS A 53 3.12 3.50 10.66
N LEU A 54 3.15 2.19 10.40
CA LEU A 54 3.26 1.19 11.46
C LEU A 54 4.62 1.29 12.19
N ASP A 55 5.71 1.51 11.46
CA ASP A 55 7.05 1.70 12.06
C ASP A 55 7.10 2.95 12.95
N HIS A 56 6.49 4.05 12.51
CA HIS A 56 6.36 5.27 13.32
C HIS A 56 5.47 5.06 14.55
N ALA A 57 4.36 4.32 14.41
CA ALA A 57 3.51 3.97 15.54
C ALA A 57 4.29 3.14 16.58
N GLN A 58 5.08 2.16 16.14
CA GLN A 58 5.92 1.36 17.04
C GLN A 58 6.96 2.24 17.75
N THR A 59 7.63 3.14 17.01
CA THR A 59 8.60 4.08 17.59
C THR A 59 7.95 4.94 18.69
N HIS A 60 6.74 5.45 18.46
CA HIS A 60 6.03 6.23 19.46
C HIS A 60 5.55 5.38 20.65
N LEU A 61 5.18 4.12 20.43
CA LEU A 61 4.83 3.20 21.51
C LEU A 61 6.02 2.93 22.44
N ASP A 62 7.20 2.74 21.88
CA ASP A 62 8.44 2.55 22.65
C ASP A 62 8.77 3.80 23.47
N GLN A 63 8.64 4.99 22.87
CA GLN A 63 8.83 6.26 23.57
C GLN A 63 7.78 6.50 24.66
N ALA A 64 6.52 6.13 24.42
CA ALA A 64 5.44 6.23 25.41
C ALA A 64 5.72 5.34 26.63
N THR A 65 6.27 4.14 26.39
CA THR A 65 6.67 3.19 27.42
C THR A 65 7.83 3.74 28.25
N ALA A 66 8.90 4.19 27.58
CA ALA A 66 10.06 4.78 28.26
C ALA A 66 9.69 6.04 29.06
N ALA A 67 8.81 6.90 28.54
CA ALA A 67 8.31 8.07 29.27
C ALA A 67 7.54 7.66 30.53
N ARG A 68 6.69 6.63 30.44
CA ARG A 68 5.94 6.12 31.59
C ARG A 68 6.83 5.51 32.66
N GLU A 69 7.87 4.77 32.26
CA GLU A 69 8.87 4.21 33.19
C GLU A 69 9.65 5.29 33.94
N ARG A 70 9.88 6.45 33.31
CA ARG A 70 10.49 7.63 33.95
C ARG A 70 9.50 8.45 34.81
N GLY A 71 8.23 8.07 34.87
CA GLY A 71 7.18 8.80 35.58
C GLY A 71 6.59 10.00 34.83
N ASP A 72 6.99 10.23 33.58
CA ASP A 72 6.43 11.30 32.74
C ASP A 72 5.16 10.83 32.03
N HIS A 73 4.04 10.96 32.75
CA HIS A 73 2.74 10.53 32.25
C HIS A 73 2.19 11.43 31.13
N HIS A 74 2.53 12.72 31.14
CA HIS A 74 2.09 13.65 30.10
C HIS A 74 2.75 13.31 28.76
N LEU A 75 4.08 13.11 28.75
CA LEU A 75 4.80 12.72 27.53
C LEU A 75 4.37 11.33 27.05
N SER A 76 4.13 10.39 27.97
CA SER A 76 3.57 9.08 27.62
C SER A 76 2.22 9.19 26.91
N SER A 77 1.32 10.05 27.40
CA SER A 77 0.02 10.31 26.75
C SER A 77 0.19 10.93 25.37
N ALA A 78 1.04 11.96 25.25
CA ALA A 78 1.28 12.62 23.97
C ALA A 78 1.83 11.64 22.91
N HIS A 79 2.69 10.70 23.29
CA HIS A 79 3.16 9.66 22.38
C HIS A 79 2.07 8.65 22.01
N LYS A 80 1.15 8.29 22.92
CA LYS A 80 -0.01 7.44 22.59
C LYS A 80 -0.92 8.11 21.57
N ASP A 81 -1.19 9.41 21.70
CA ASP A 81 -1.97 10.14 20.70
C ASP A 81 -1.29 10.09 19.31
N ARG A 82 0.06 10.07 19.27
CA ARG A 82 0.82 9.89 18.02
C ARG A 82 0.75 8.46 17.47
N VAL A 83 0.70 7.46 18.34
CA VAL A 83 0.43 6.06 17.93
C VAL A 83 -0.92 6.00 17.24
N ASP A 84 -1.97 6.50 17.88
CA ASP A 84 -3.34 6.48 17.33
C ASP A 84 -3.42 7.22 16.00
N TYR A 85 -2.76 8.38 15.89
CA TYR A 85 -2.65 9.10 14.64
C TYR A 85 -2.02 8.25 13.54
N HIS A 86 -0.88 7.59 13.80
CA HIS A 86 -0.20 6.80 12.79
C HIS A 86 -0.97 5.54 12.41
N LEU A 87 -1.65 4.89 13.35
CA LEU A 87 -2.54 3.76 13.05
C LEU A 87 -3.70 4.20 12.16
N ALA A 88 -4.34 5.33 12.45
CA ALA A 88 -5.40 5.87 11.60
C ALA A 88 -4.90 6.20 10.17
N ARG A 89 -3.66 6.67 10.04
CA ARG A 89 -3.01 6.89 8.73
C ARG A 89 -2.69 5.59 8.02
N ALA A 90 -2.24 4.56 8.73
CA ALA A 90 -2.02 3.22 8.17
C ALA A 90 -3.34 2.64 7.64
N ASP A 91 -4.43 2.70 8.41
CA ASP A 91 -5.75 2.25 7.99
C ASP A 91 -6.25 2.98 6.74
N HIS A 92 -6.06 4.30 6.69
CA HIS A 92 -6.37 5.09 5.51
C HIS A 92 -5.61 4.59 4.27
N HIS A 93 -4.30 4.34 4.40
CA HIS A 93 -3.50 3.83 3.29
C HIS A 93 -3.87 2.38 2.93
N ALA A 94 -4.21 1.52 3.89
CA ALA A 94 -4.70 0.18 3.63
C ALA A 94 -6.04 0.17 2.85
N ALA A 95 -6.93 1.14 3.12
CA ALA A 95 -8.13 1.34 2.31
C ALA A 95 -7.77 1.75 0.86
N ARG A 96 -6.72 2.56 0.67
CA ARG A 96 -6.22 2.95 -0.66
C ARG A 96 -5.58 1.79 -1.42
N VAL A 97 -4.85 0.90 -0.74
CA VAL A 97 -4.33 -0.36 -1.31
C VAL A 97 -5.48 -1.15 -1.92
N ARG A 98 -6.51 -1.45 -1.12
CA ARG A 98 -7.70 -2.19 -1.60
C ARG A 98 -8.37 -1.52 -2.79
N TYR A 99 -8.55 -0.20 -2.73
CA TYR A 99 -9.13 0.55 -3.84
C TYR A 99 -8.32 0.38 -5.14
N HIS A 100 -7.00 0.57 -5.08
CA HIS A 100 -6.15 0.48 -6.25
C HIS A 100 -6.01 -0.95 -6.78
N GLY A 101 -5.93 -1.96 -5.90
CA GLY A 101 -5.97 -3.37 -6.31
C GLY A 101 -7.26 -3.72 -7.06
N THR A 102 -8.42 -3.31 -6.55
CA THR A 102 -9.70 -3.51 -7.27
C THR A 102 -9.73 -2.81 -8.63
N GLN A 103 -9.15 -1.61 -8.75
CA GLN A 103 -9.08 -0.95 -10.07
C GLN A 103 -8.13 -1.68 -11.02
N ALA A 104 -6.98 -2.15 -10.54
CA ALA A 104 -6.05 -2.97 -11.31
C ALA A 104 -6.76 -4.21 -11.87
N ASP A 105 -7.48 -4.96 -11.02
CA ASP A 105 -8.25 -6.14 -11.44
C ASP A 105 -9.26 -5.82 -12.56
N ILE A 106 -9.99 -4.70 -12.44
CA ILE A 106 -10.94 -4.25 -13.48
C ILE A 106 -10.22 -3.98 -14.80
N HIS A 107 -9.05 -3.33 -14.77
CA HIS A 107 -8.30 -3.03 -15.98
C HIS A 107 -7.67 -4.29 -16.59
N ALA A 108 -7.17 -5.22 -15.79
CA ALA A 108 -6.67 -6.51 -16.24
C ALA A 108 -7.76 -7.34 -16.94
N ALA A 109 -8.97 -7.39 -16.36
CA ALA A 109 -10.10 -8.09 -16.97
C ALA A 109 -10.49 -7.52 -18.34
N ARG A 110 -10.45 -6.18 -18.50
CA ARG A 110 -10.73 -5.52 -19.79
C ARG A 110 -9.69 -5.81 -20.87
N ILE A 111 -8.43 -5.95 -20.48
CA ILE A 111 -7.35 -6.34 -21.41
C ILE A 111 -7.63 -7.76 -21.90
N PHE A 112 -7.92 -8.67 -20.97
CA PHE A 112 -8.17 -10.07 -21.28
C PHE A 112 -9.42 -10.26 -22.16
N SER A 113 -10.53 -9.58 -21.87
CA SER A 113 -11.75 -9.71 -22.68
C SER A 113 -11.56 -9.24 -24.11
N ARG A 114 -10.88 -8.11 -24.33
CA ARG A 114 -10.55 -7.63 -25.69
C ARG A 114 -9.68 -8.62 -26.44
N SER A 115 -8.71 -9.24 -25.76
CA SER A 115 -7.84 -10.22 -26.41
C SER A 115 -8.55 -11.48 -26.88
N ILE A 116 -9.74 -11.80 -26.34
CA ILE A 116 -10.59 -12.91 -26.82
C ILE A 116 -11.42 -12.46 -28.02
N GLU A 117 -12.03 -11.27 -27.96
CA GLU A 117 -12.84 -10.71 -29.06
C GLU A 117 -12.02 -10.50 -30.34
N ASP A 118 -10.71 -10.24 -30.23
CA ASP A 118 -9.80 -10.08 -31.38
C ASP A 118 -9.38 -11.43 -32.03
N LEU A 119 -9.85 -12.58 -31.52
CA LEU A 119 -9.53 -13.92 -32.04
C LEU A 119 -10.67 -14.57 -32.85
N ASP A 120 -11.86 -13.95 -32.91
CA ASP A 120 -13.03 -14.36 -33.72
C ASP A 120 -13.11 -13.59 -35.05
#